data_AF-A0A926ETE7-F1
#
_entry.id   AF-A0A926ETE7-F1
#
_cell.length_a   1.000
_cell.length_b   1.000
_cell.length_c   1.000
_cell.angle_alpha   90.00
_cell.angle_beta   90.00
_cell.angle_gamma   90.00
#
_symmetry.space_group_name_H-M   'P 1'
#
loop_
_entity.id
_entity.type
_entity.pdbx_description
1 polymer ?
#
loop_
_entity_poly.entity_id
_entity_poly.type
_entity_poly.pdbx_seq_one_letter_code
_entity_poly.pdbx_strand_id
1 'polypeptide(L)'
;MRDRKTKIYILLILLLTLIVTACNPKTQLTENTSSTGDEYGIKVTDDYVEFVDGRGESISIKKNPKRVVVLFSSFIDIWTRNGGELVGMVEDDAKDISEIEGVEIVGKFGSVSLEKVLALEPDLVILSSNSKAQKELRQGRRNLHWVRCLKI
;
A
#
# COMPACT_ATOMS: atom_id res chain seq x y z
N MET A 1 -49.41 28.59 -44.26
CA MET A 1 -48.03 28.11 -44.56
C MET A 1 -47.03 28.30 -43.41
N ARG A 2 -47.33 29.10 -42.37
CA ARG A 2 -46.43 29.38 -41.24
C ARG A 2 -46.47 28.27 -40.18
N ASP A 3 -47.65 27.72 -39.87
CA ASP A 3 -47.87 26.71 -38.82
C ASP A 3 -47.31 25.32 -39.11
N ARG A 4 -47.22 24.95 -40.40
CA ARG A 4 -46.64 23.66 -40.81
C ARG A 4 -45.12 23.65 -40.63
N LYS A 5 -44.47 24.80 -40.85
CA LYS A 5 -43.02 24.97 -40.66
C LYS A 5 -42.68 25.06 -39.17
N THR A 6 -43.44 25.80 -38.35
CA THR A 6 -43.24 25.83 -36.88
C THR A 6 -43.49 24.48 -36.23
N LYS A 7 -44.50 23.70 -36.65
CA LYS A 7 -44.70 22.32 -36.14
C LYS A 7 -43.56 21.38 -36.54
N ILE A 8 -43.00 21.52 -37.75
CA ILE A 8 -41.82 20.76 -38.18
C ILE A 8 -40.60 21.15 -37.36
N TYR A 9 -40.37 22.45 -37.09
CA TYR A 9 -39.27 22.90 -36.23
C TYR A 9 -39.41 22.47 -34.77
N ILE A 10 -40.62 22.48 -34.21
CA ILE A 10 -40.88 21.99 -32.84
C ILE A 10 -40.64 20.47 -32.77
N LEU A 11 -41.03 19.70 -33.79
CA LEU A 11 -40.77 18.25 -33.86
C LEU A 11 -39.27 17.95 -34.03
N LEU A 12 -38.54 18.75 -34.81
CA LEU A 12 -37.09 18.62 -35.01
C LEU A 12 -36.29 18.97 -33.75
N ILE A 13 -36.70 20.00 -33.00
CA ILE A 13 -36.07 20.38 -31.73
C ILE A 13 -36.34 19.33 -30.64
N LEU A 14 -37.55 18.75 -30.60
CA LEU A 14 -37.90 17.67 -29.66
C LEU A 14 -37.13 16.36 -29.95
N LEU A 15 -36.82 16.10 -31.23
CA LEU A 15 -36.01 14.95 -31.64
C LEU A 15 -34.51 15.14 -31.33
N LEU A 16 -34.02 16.38 -31.38
CA LEU A 16 -32.62 16.73 -31.13
C LEU A 16 -32.24 16.63 -29.63
N THR A 17 -33.18 16.87 -28.72
CA THR A 17 -32.92 16.76 -27.26
C THR A 17 -32.85 15.31 -26.77
N LEU A 18 -33.36 14.33 -27.54
CA LEU A 18 -33.26 12.90 -27.18
C LEU A 18 -31.84 12.33 -27.34
N ILE A 19 -30.96 12.99 -28.10
CA ILE A 19 -29.62 12.47 -28.44
C ILE A 19 -28.58 12.88 -27.39
N VAL A 20 -28.91 13.82 -26.49
CA VAL A 20 -27.93 14.44 -25.57
C VAL A 20 -27.78 13.67 -24.24
N THR A 21 -28.61 12.67 -23.93
CA THR A 21 -28.50 11.88 -22.68
C THR A 21 -27.64 10.61 -22.77
N ALA A 22 -26.95 10.36 -23.89
CA ALA A 22 -26.07 9.21 -24.04
C ALA A 22 -24.58 9.61 -24.10
N CYS A 23 -24.10 10.31 -23.07
CA CYS A 23 -22.66 10.40 -22.81
C CYS A 23 -22.40 10.24 -21.32
N ASN A 24 -22.36 8.98 -20.88
CA ASN A 24 -21.78 8.59 -19.62
C ASN A 24 -20.63 7.63 -19.96
N PRO A 25 -19.37 8.08 -20.06
CA PRO A 25 -18.26 7.15 -20.14
C PRO A 25 -18.12 6.48 -18.77
N LYS A 26 -18.84 5.38 -18.57
CA LYS A 26 -18.29 4.29 -17.76
C LYS A 26 -17.10 3.78 -18.56
N THR A 27 -15.91 4.19 -18.16
CA THR A 27 -14.66 3.52 -18.49
C THR A 27 -14.85 2.02 -18.21
N GLN A 28 -15.13 1.26 -19.26
CA GLN A 28 -14.97 -0.19 -19.28
C GLN A 28 -13.46 -0.41 -19.37
N LEU A 29 -12.81 -0.91 -18.32
CA LEU A 29 -12.64 -2.34 -18.11
C LEU A 29 -12.30 -3.02 -19.44
N THR A 30 -11.02 -2.95 -19.80
CA THR A 30 -10.38 -3.99 -20.60
C THR A 30 -9.61 -4.86 -19.62
N GLU A 31 -10.07 -6.11 -19.53
CA GLU A 31 -9.45 -7.27 -18.89
C GLU A 31 -7.96 -7.33 -19.27
N ASN A 32 -7.04 -7.51 -18.33
CA ASN A 32 -6.68 -8.82 -17.80
C ASN A 32 -6.65 -8.80 -16.28
N THR A 33 -7.82 -9.04 -15.74
CA THR A 33 -8.10 -9.16 -14.33
C THR A 33 -7.78 -10.60 -13.89
N SER A 34 -6.58 -10.82 -13.36
CA SER A 34 -6.44 -11.76 -12.24
C SER A 34 -6.78 -10.99 -10.96
N SER A 35 -8.05 -10.57 -10.81
CA SER A 35 -8.54 -10.07 -9.52
C SER A 35 -8.87 -11.28 -8.66
N THR A 36 -7.87 -11.74 -7.93
CA THR A 36 -8.10 -12.07 -6.53
C THR A 36 -8.29 -10.74 -5.81
N GLY A 37 -9.52 -10.21 -5.89
CA GLY A 37 -9.99 -9.21 -4.93
C GLY A 37 -10.42 -10.01 -3.72
N ASP A 38 -9.47 -10.23 -2.82
CA ASP A 38 -9.66 -11.08 -1.65
C ASP A 38 -10.72 -10.47 -0.73
N GLU A 39 -11.38 -11.32 0.07
CA GLU A 39 -12.29 -10.96 1.17
C GLU A 39 -11.75 -9.86 2.10
N TYR A 40 -10.43 -9.61 2.05
CA TYR A 40 -9.67 -8.66 2.87
C TYR A 40 -9.35 -7.32 2.17
N GLY A 41 -9.84 -7.07 0.96
CA GLY A 41 -9.66 -5.77 0.28
C GLY A 41 -8.23 -5.50 -0.20
N ILE A 42 -7.45 -6.57 -0.42
CA ILE A 42 -6.08 -6.51 -0.96
C ILE A 42 -6.18 -6.49 -2.49
N LYS A 43 -5.42 -5.60 -3.14
CA LYS A 43 -5.28 -5.54 -4.60
C LYS A 43 -3.85 -5.82 -4.97
N VAL A 44 -3.63 -6.92 -5.69
CA VAL A 44 -2.31 -7.29 -6.22
C VAL A 44 -2.28 -6.94 -7.70
N THR A 45 -1.39 -6.05 -8.09
CA THR A 45 -1.07 -5.71 -9.49
C THR A 45 0.23 -6.39 -9.90
N ASP A 46 0.73 -6.18 -11.12
CA ASP A 46 2.00 -6.77 -11.56
C ASP A 46 3.19 -6.33 -10.68
N ASP A 47 3.25 -5.05 -10.34
CA ASP A 47 4.39 -4.44 -9.62
C ASP A 47 4.12 -4.10 -8.16
N TYR A 48 2.86 -4.02 -7.75
CA TYR A 48 2.47 -3.51 -6.43
C TYR A 48 1.44 -4.38 -5.72
N VAL A 49 1.50 -4.35 -4.39
CA VAL A 49 0.47 -4.83 -3.47
C VAL A 49 -0.14 -3.62 -2.78
N GLU A 50 -1.44 -3.41 -2.95
CA GLU A 50 -2.18 -2.28 -2.41
C GLU A 50 -3.23 -2.77 -1.42
N PHE A 51 -3.29 -2.16 -0.24
CA PHE A 51 -4.26 -2.50 0.79
C PHE A 51 -4.43 -1.31 1.74
N VAL A 52 -5.49 -1.36 2.54
CA VAL A 52 -5.70 -0.41 3.62
C VAL A 52 -5.05 -0.97 4.88
N ASP A 53 -4.10 -0.24 5.46
CA ASP A 53 -3.42 -0.70 6.67
C ASP A 53 -4.32 -0.59 7.92
N GLY A 54 -3.85 -1.08 9.07
CA GLY A 54 -4.63 -1.00 10.31
C GLY A 54 -4.91 0.43 10.84
N ARG A 55 -4.53 1.51 10.13
CA ARG A 55 -4.92 2.91 10.42
C ARG A 55 -6.01 3.42 9.49
N GLY A 56 -6.39 2.66 8.46
CA GLY A 56 -7.28 3.16 7.41
C GLY A 56 -6.54 3.92 6.30
N GLU A 57 -5.21 3.87 6.25
CA GLU A 57 -4.43 4.52 5.18
C GLU A 57 -4.26 3.56 4.00
N SER A 58 -4.49 4.05 2.77
CA SER A 58 -4.17 3.29 1.56
C SER A 58 -2.66 3.22 1.38
N ILE A 59 -2.11 2.01 1.51
CA ILE A 59 -0.70 1.72 1.31
C ILE A 59 -0.54 0.94 0.01
N SER A 60 0.37 1.41 -0.83
CA SER A 60 0.92 0.62 -1.94
C SER A 60 2.29 0.14 -1.50
N ILE A 61 2.67 -1.10 -1.80
CA ILE A 61 4.01 -1.69 -1.56
C ILE A 61 4.53 -2.26 -2.88
N LYS A 62 5.74 -1.86 -3.30
CA LYS A 62 6.36 -2.44 -4.50
C LYS A 62 6.75 -3.88 -4.20
N LYS A 63 6.48 -4.80 -5.12
CA LYS A 63 6.87 -6.21 -4.96
C LYS A 63 8.38 -6.36 -4.86
N ASN A 64 8.81 -7.43 -4.19
CA ASN A 64 10.20 -7.82 -4.02
C ASN A 64 11.08 -6.72 -3.38
N PRO A 65 10.71 -6.22 -2.20
CA PRO A 65 11.57 -5.29 -1.47
C PRO A 65 12.92 -5.96 -1.16
N LYS A 66 14.00 -5.19 -1.29
CA LYS A 66 15.38 -5.65 -1.19
C LYS A 66 16.03 -5.31 0.14
N ARG A 67 15.52 -4.30 0.84
CA ARG A 67 16.12 -3.78 2.08
C ARG A 67 15.03 -3.66 3.14
N VAL A 68 14.66 -4.79 3.70
CA VAL A 68 13.56 -4.86 4.67
C VAL A 68 14.09 -4.79 6.10
N VAL A 69 13.46 -3.94 6.90
CA VAL A 69 13.68 -3.87 8.35
C VAL A 69 12.42 -4.26 9.09
N VAL A 70 12.51 -5.21 10.02
CA VAL A 70 11.37 -5.67 10.82
C VAL A 70 11.56 -5.28 12.28
N LEU A 71 10.67 -4.40 12.76
CA LEU A 71 10.74 -3.85 14.12
C LEU A 71 9.81 -4.57 15.10
N PHE A 72 9.29 -5.74 14.72
CA PHE A 72 8.43 -6.54 15.58
C PHE A 72 8.72 -8.02 15.41
N SER A 73 9.17 -8.66 16.48
CA SER A 73 9.78 -9.99 16.42
C SER A 73 8.85 -11.10 15.96
N SER A 74 7.54 -10.95 16.18
CA SER A 74 6.55 -11.90 15.65
C SER A 74 6.46 -11.87 14.12
N PHE A 75 6.77 -10.75 13.48
CA PHE A 75 6.77 -10.62 12.01
C PHE A 75 8.09 -11.04 11.37
N ILE A 76 9.18 -11.14 12.13
CA ILE A 76 10.48 -11.62 11.61
C ILE A 76 10.29 -13.03 11.03
N ASP A 77 9.71 -13.93 11.83
CA ASP A 77 9.48 -15.34 11.45
C ASP A 77 8.52 -15.49 10.27
N ILE A 78 7.45 -14.68 10.25
CA ILE A 78 6.50 -14.68 9.13
C ILE A 78 7.20 -14.22 7.85
N TRP A 79 8.05 -13.19 7.94
CA TRP A 79 8.78 -12.67 6.78
C TRP A 79 9.80 -13.67 6.24
N THR A 80 10.66 -14.22 7.10
CA THR A 80 11.72 -15.15 6.69
C THR A 80 11.18 -16.48 6.19
N ARG A 81 10.13 -17.04 6.81
CA ARG A 81 9.48 -18.28 6.33
C ARG A 81 8.87 -18.16 4.95
N ASN A 82 8.51 -16.95 4.52
CA ASN A 82 8.01 -16.68 3.18
C ASN A 82 9.12 -16.28 2.20
N GLY A 83 10.39 -16.53 2.54
CA GLY A 83 11.55 -16.25 1.69
C GLY A 83 12.01 -14.79 1.69
N GLY A 84 11.55 -14.00 2.65
CA GLY A 84 11.95 -12.61 2.79
C GLY A 84 13.32 -12.45 3.45
N GLU A 85 14.19 -11.65 2.84
CA GLU A 85 15.49 -11.27 3.41
C GLU A 85 15.37 -9.99 4.25
N LEU A 86 16.25 -9.85 5.24
CA LEU A 86 16.28 -8.72 6.17
C LEU A 86 17.64 -8.03 6.11
N VAL A 87 17.64 -6.71 6.23
CA VAL A 87 18.87 -5.92 6.47
C VAL A 87 18.94 -5.43 7.90
N GLY A 88 17.80 -5.38 8.60
CA GLY A 88 17.78 -5.06 10.03
C GLY A 88 16.58 -5.63 10.77
N MET A 89 16.76 -5.88 12.06
CA MET A 89 15.72 -6.39 12.93
C MET A 89 15.85 -5.89 14.37
N VAL A 90 14.77 -6.02 15.13
CA VAL A 90 14.85 -5.87 16.59
C VAL A 90 15.38 -7.15 17.24
N GLU A 91 16.13 -6.98 18.31
CA GLU A 91 16.54 -8.08 19.19
C GLU A 91 15.30 -8.70 19.85
N ASP A 92 15.27 -10.03 19.90
CA ASP A 92 14.26 -10.80 20.61
C ASP A 92 14.95 -11.72 21.62
N ASP A 93 14.90 -11.36 22.90
CA ASP A 93 15.51 -12.14 23.98
C ASP A 93 14.80 -13.51 24.16
N ALA A 94 13.60 -13.70 23.61
CA ALA A 94 12.78 -14.90 23.78
C ALA A 94 12.81 -15.86 22.56
N LYS A 95 13.35 -15.42 21.43
CA LYS A 95 13.51 -16.24 20.23
C LYS A 95 14.97 -16.42 19.89
N ASP A 96 15.31 -17.64 19.52
CA ASP A 96 16.61 -17.92 18.91
C ASP A 96 16.58 -17.44 17.45
N ILE A 97 16.99 -16.19 17.25
CA ILE A 97 17.18 -15.56 15.93
C ILE A 97 18.56 -15.87 15.34
N SER A 98 19.32 -16.81 15.90
CA SER A 98 20.65 -17.19 15.43
C SER A 98 20.67 -17.76 14.01
N GLU A 99 19.55 -18.27 13.50
CA GLU A 99 19.41 -18.71 12.11
C GLU A 99 19.48 -17.54 11.10
N ILE A 100 19.29 -16.30 11.58
CA ILE A 100 19.32 -15.08 10.77
C ILE A 100 20.71 -14.45 10.89
N GLU A 101 21.65 -14.96 10.09
CA GLU A 101 23.00 -14.41 10.02
C GLU A 101 23.08 -13.13 9.16
N GLY A 102 23.98 -12.22 9.53
CA GLY A 102 24.29 -11.03 8.71
C GLY A 102 23.27 -9.89 8.76
N VAL A 103 22.30 -9.93 9.68
CA VAL A 103 21.26 -8.89 9.83
C VAL A 103 21.59 -7.96 10.99
N GLU A 104 21.49 -6.64 10.78
CA GLU A 104 21.84 -5.66 11.81
C GLU A 104 20.75 -5.54 12.89
N ILE A 105 21.16 -5.59 14.16
CA ILE A 105 20.27 -5.30 15.28
C ILE A 105 20.15 -3.78 15.46
N VAL A 106 18.97 -3.25 15.14
CA VAL A 106 18.65 -1.81 15.20
C VAL A 106 18.09 -1.36 16.56
N GLY A 107 17.89 -2.29 17.49
CA GLY A 107 17.46 -2.03 18.86
C GLY A 107 16.56 -3.13 19.42
N LYS A 108 15.85 -2.81 20.51
CA LYS A 108 14.82 -3.68 21.12
C LYS A 108 13.43 -3.17 20.78
N PHE A 109 12.38 -3.99 20.92
CA PHE A 109 11.00 -3.60 20.61
C PHE A 109 10.55 -2.26 21.26
N GLY A 110 10.98 -2.01 22.50
CA GLY A 110 10.70 -0.78 23.25
C GLY A 110 11.64 0.39 22.99
N SER A 111 12.79 0.15 22.36
CA SER A 111 13.86 1.14 22.15
C SER A 111 14.59 0.86 20.82
N VAL A 112 13.98 1.30 19.73
CA VAL A 112 14.55 1.22 18.37
C VAL A 112 15.35 2.48 18.07
N SER A 113 16.56 2.33 17.53
CA SER A 113 17.36 3.47 17.06
C SER A 113 16.92 3.89 15.66
N LEU A 114 16.39 5.11 15.54
CA LEU A 114 16.05 5.70 14.24
C LEU A 114 17.29 5.80 13.34
N GLU A 115 18.42 6.28 13.86
CA GLU A 115 19.63 6.49 13.06
C GLU A 115 20.15 5.20 12.44
N LYS A 116 20.13 4.09 13.20
CA LYS A 116 20.50 2.78 12.67
C LYS A 116 19.56 2.32 11.56
N VAL A 117 18.25 2.45 11.78
CA VAL A 117 17.26 2.08 10.75
C VAL A 117 17.45 2.91 9.48
N LEU A 118 17.78 4.19 9.59
CA LEU A 118 18.02 5.05 8.43
C LEU A 118 19.34 4.76 7.72
N ALA A 119 20.40 4.44 8.47
CA ALA A 119 21.69 4.04 7.91
C ALA A 119 21.60 2.78 7.03
N LEU A 120 20.61 1.93 7.31
CA LEU A 120 20.30 0.75 6.50
C LEU A 120 19.54 1.06 5.21
N GLU A 121 19.20 2.32 4.91
CA GLU A 121 18.48 2.72 3.68
C GLU A 121 17.35 1.75 3.26
N PRO A 122 16.39 1.44 4.15
CA PRO A 122 15.38 0.43 3.87
C PRO A 122 14.36 0.91 2.83
N ASP A 123 13.83 -0.03 2.04
CA ASP A 123 12.70 0.21 1.14
C ASP A 123 11.35 -0.21 1.77
N LEU A 124 11.38 -1.12 2.74
CA LEU A 124 10.24 -1.53 3.55
C LEU A 124 10.62 -1.60 5.03
N VAL A 125 9.80 -0.99 5.89
CA VAL A 125 9.89 -1.19 7.34
C VAL A 125 8.56 -1.71 7.85
N ILE A 126 8.60 -2.87 8.51
CA ILE A 126 7.44 -3.48 9.17
C ILE A 126 7.46 -3.06 10.63
N LEU A 127 6.40 -2.41 11.09
CA LEU A 127 6.34 -1.87 12.45
C LEU A 127 4.96 -2.05 13.09
N SER A 128 4.93 -2.01 14.43
CA SER A 128 3.72 -1.98 15.24
C SER A 128 3.26 -0.55 15.47
N SER A 129 1.98 -0.28 15.26
CA SER A 129 1.40 1.03 15.57
C SER A 129 1.24 1.32 17.05
N ASN A 130 1.40 0.31 17.91
CA ASN A 130 1.10 0.44 19.32
C ASN A 130 2.34 0.82 20.13
N SER A 131 3.54 0.66 19.56
CA SER A 131 4.80 1.07 20.20
C SER A 131 5.04 2.57 20.06
N LYS A 132 5.28 3.25 21.18
CA LYS A 132 5.63 4.68 21.20
C LYS A 132 6.93 4.97 20.44
N ALA A 133 7.97 4.16 20.65
CA ALA A 133 9.25 4.29 19.97
C ALA A 133 9.11 4.19 18.44
N GLN A 134 8.25 3.28 17.97
CA GLN A 134 8.04 3.09 16.53
C GLN A 134 7.17 4.18 15.90
N LYS A 135 6.30 4.83 16.69
CA LYS A 135 5.57 6.04 16.25
C LYS A 135 6.52 7.21 16.00
N GLU A 136 7.54 7.38 16.83
CA GLU A 136 8.57 8.42 16.69
C GLU A 136 9.41 8.19 15.43
N LEU A 137 9.79 6.94 15.15
CA LEU A 137 10.46 6.55 13.91
C LEU A 137 9.67 6.95 12.66
N ARG A 138 8.34 6.80 12.70
CA ARG A 138 7.45 7.25 11.64
C ARG A 138 7.38 8.78 11.54
N GLN A 139 7.35 9.50 12.65
CA GLN A 139 7.30 10.98 12.64
C GLN A 139 8.60 11.60 12.12
N GLY A 140 9.74 10.98 12.44
CA GLY A 140 11.05 11.32 11.87
C GLY A 140 11.13 11.05 10.36
N ARG A 141 10.29 10.14 9.84
CA ARG A 141 10.18 9.81 8.41
C ARG A 141 9.42 10.84 7.58
N ARG A 142 8.91 11.95 8.12
CA ARG A 142 8.20 12.95 7.28
C ARG A 142 9.01 13.46 6.08
N ASN A 143 10.33 13.26 6.07
CA ASN A 143 11.24 13.61 4.97
C ASN A 143 11.75 12.41 4.12
N LEU A 144 11.29 11.18 4.37
CA LEU A 144 11.79 9.96 3.71
C LEU A 144 10.63 9.22 3.01
N HIS A 145 10.17 9.81 1.90
CA HIS A 145 9.01 9.37 1.12
C HIS A 145 9.14 7.94 0.54
N TRP A 146 10.35 7.39 0.46
CA TRP A 146 10.60 6.07 -0.12
C TRP A 146 10.31 4.91 0.84
N VAL A 147 10.40 5.14 2.15
CA VAL A 147 10.24 4.04 3.09
C VAL A 147 8.75 3.84 3.35
N ARG A 148 8.23 2.63 3.10
CA ARG A 148 6.82 2.28 3.37
C ARG A 148 6.72 1.63 4.74
N CYS A 149 5.78 2.09 5.58
CA CYS A 149 5.51 1.48 6.90
C CYS A 149 4.36 0.53 6.71
N LEU A 150 4.60 -0.78 6.83
CA LEU A 150 3.51 -1.73 6.94
C LEU A 150 3.02 -1.72 8.39
N LYS A 151 1.74 -1.39 8.57
CA LYS A 151 1.02 -1.66 9.81
C LYS A 151 0.15 -2.88 9.61
N ILE A 152 0.38 -3.88 10.45
CA ILE A 152 -0.51 -5.01 10.66
C ILE A 152 -1.32 -4.73 11.94
#